data_AF-A0A7S4R8N7-F1
#
_entry.id   AF-A0A7S4R8N7-F1
#
_cell.length_a   1.000
_cell.length_b   1.000
_cell.length_c   1.000
_cell.angle_alpha   90.00
_cell.angle_beta   90.00
_cell.angle_gamma   90.00
#
_symmetry.space_group_name_H-M   'P 1'
#
loop_
_entity.id
_entity.type
_entity.pdbx_description
1 polymer ?
#
loop_
_entity_poly.entity_id
_entity_poly.type
_entity_poly.pdbx_seq_one_letter_code
_entity_poly.pdbx_strand_id
1 'polypeptide(L)'
;GNKKEDDDMEEEGGEKVSAAEALTEAKRQLIGVHCSIAELYMTDLCYEPDAESQCELSLKTALSLDDVHTSSQPDALQTIANLRLSQNRGVEAVDYMLNAYQRMKLGVEALSNLVGLGRDDDDKKAMVMEDQAKELVDVEAASSLPGFEFRCQSAKLFLECASVLEDSKNGDGNDENNGNENSSENAKKQEACIEASIQLLGSLLSENDEVVEVWYLLGVAFMAATPPNSDEARFYWEKALEMLHKVKEELEQAMTGGDGEEESQEQLSEVECQIEEINEKLVEVGEIDRCNMEQG
;
A
#
# COMPACT_ATOMS: atom_id res chain seq x y z
N GLY A 1 30.89 -65.40 12.53
CA GLY A 1 29.97 -64.66 13.40
C GLY A 1 29.37 -63.56 12.57
N ASN A 2 28.05 -63.49 12.55
CA ASN A 2 27.22 -62.61 11.71
C ASN A 2 27.69 -61.16 11.64
N LYS A 3 27.70 -60.61 10.43
CA LYS A 3 27.28 -59.23 10.17
C LYS A 3 26.09 -59.28 9.21
N LYS A 4 24.91 -58.99 9.75
CA LYS A 4 23.81 -58.39 8.99
C LYS A 4 24.12 -56.90 8.97
N GLU A 5 24.18 -56.31 7.79
CA GLU A 5 24.04 -54.87 7.62
C GLU A 5 22.72 -54.72 6.86
N ASP A 6 21.82 -53.99 7.49
CA ASP A 6 20.44 -53.74 7.12
C ASP A 6 20.42 -52.72 5.97
N ASP A 7 19.75 -53.08 4.86
CA ASP A 7 19.39 -52.15 3.79
C ASP A 7 18.15 -51.36 4.25
N ASP A 8 18.37 -50.25 4.94
CA ASP A 8 17.33 -49.24 5.18
C ASP A 8 17.10 -48.47 3.87
N MET A 9 16.03 -48.84 3.15
CA MET A 9 15.45 -48.00 2.10
C MET A 9 14.72 -46.81 2.76
N GLU A 10 15.33 -45.64 2.71
CA GLU A 10 14.62 -44.38 2.94
C GLU A 10 13.71 -44.10 1.73
N GLU A 11 12.41 -44.24 1.95
CA GLU A 11 11.36 -43.87 1.00
C GLU A 11 11.17 -42.34 1.09
N GLU A 12 11.81 -41.58 0.19
CA GLU A 12 11.59 -40.14 0.06
C GLU A 12 10.12 -39.86 -0.33
N GLY A 13 9.35 -39.39 0.65
CA GLY A 13 7.98 -38.89 0.47
C GLY A 13 7.96 -37.56 -0.28
N GLY A 14 8.09 -37.63 -1.61
CA GLY A 14 7.79 -36.49 -2.50
C GLY A 14 6.29 -36.30 -2.65
N GLU A 15 5.75 -35.24 -2.05
CA GLU A 15 4.36 -34.81 -2.21
C GLU A 15 4.09 -34.47 -3.69
N LYS A 16 3.20 -35.20 -4.35
CA LYS A 16 2.86 -34.97 -5.77
C LYS A 16 1.92 -33.78 -5.88
N VAL A 17 2.47 -32.61 -6.22
CA VAL A 17 1.68 -31.43 -6.63
C VAL A 17 0.79 -31.79 -7.82
N SER A 18 -0.49 -31.42 -7.75
CA SER A 18 -1.46 -31.65 -8.82
C SER A 18 -1.10 -30.86 -10.07
N ALA A 19 -1.36 -31.40 -11.26
CA ALA A 19 -1.16 -30.68 -12.52
C ALA A 19 -1.93 -29.34 -12.58
N ALA A 20 -3.05 -29.23 -11.86
CA ALA A 20 -3.84 -28.00 -11.76
C ALA A 20 -3.16 -26.94 -10.86
N GLU A 21 -2.53 -27.36 -9.76
CA GLU A 21 -1.78 -26.48 -8.86
C GLU A 21 -0.51 -25.97 -9.55
N ALA A 22 0.21 -26.86 -10.25
CA ALA A 22 1.38 -26.48 -11.05
C ALA A 22 1.03 -25.46 -12.16
N LEU A 23 -0.13 -25.61 -12.82
CA LEU A 23 -0.60 -24.65 -13.81
C LEU A 23 -0.95 -23.30 -13.17
N THR A 24 -1.57 -23.31 -12.00
CA THR A 24 -1.96 -22.09 -11.26
C THR A 24 -0.71 -21.32 -10.84
N GLU A 25 0.27 -22.01 -10.29
CA GLU A 25 1.56 -21.40 -9.92
C GLU A 25 2.32 -20.87 -11.14
N ALA A 26 2.32 -21.61 -12.26
CA ALA A 26 2.92 -21.13 -13.50
C ALA A 26 2.24 -19.84 -14.03
N LYS A 27 0.90 -19.74 -13.91
CA LYS A 27 0.18 -18.50 -14.27
C LYS A 27 0.56 -17.35 -13.35
N ARG A 28 0.63 -17.60 -12.03
CA ARG A 28 1.05 -16.59 -11.04
C ARG A 28 2.43 -16.03 -11.37
N GLN A 29 3.39 -16.91 -11.67
CA GLN A 29 4.74 -16.51 -12.07
C GLN A 29 4.73 -15.70 -13.38
N LEU A 30 3.95 -16.11 -14.38
CA LEU A 30 3.83 -15.36 -15.63
C LEU A 30 3.21 -13.97 -15.42
N ILE A 31 2.21 -13.85 -14.55
CA ILE A 31 1.65 -12.54 -14.17
C ILE A 31 2.74 -11.66 -13.57
N GLY A 32 3.50 -12.17 -12.59
CA GLY A 32 4.60 -11.44 -11.97
C GLY A 32 5.64 -10.98 -12.99
N VAL A 33 6.06 -11.86 -13.92
CA VAL A 33 6.99 -11.50 -15.00
C VAL A 33 6.46 -10.36 -15.86
N HIS A 34 5.18 -10.40 -16.26
CA HIS A 34 4.59 -9.32 -17.05
C HIS A 34 4.47 -8.01 -16.29
N CYS A 35 4.20 -8.05 -14.97
CA CYS A 35 4.20 -6.86 -14.12
C CYS A 35 5.61 -6.26 -14.03
N SER A 36 6.62 -7.08 -13.77
CA SER A 36 8.02 -6.62 -13.72
C SER A 36 8.50 -6.05 -15.05
N ILE A 37 8.08 -6.62 -16.19
CA ILE A 37 8.40 -6.05 -17.51
C ILE A 37 7.80 -4.64 -17.62
N ALA A 38 6.53 -4.45 -17.24
CA ALA A 38 5.89 -3.15 -17.29
C ALA A 38 6.58 -2.14 -16.36
N GLU A 39 6.94 -2.55 -15.14
CA GLU A 39 7.67 -1.71 -14.19
C GLU A 39 9.02 -1.26 -14.75
N LEU A 40 9.81 -2.17 -15.32
CA LEU A 40 11.08 -1.85 -15.97
C LEU A 40 10.91 -0.81 -17.10
N TYR A 41 9.82 -0.87 -17.86
CA TYR A 41 9.52 0.12 -18.89
C TYR A 41 8.97 1.44 -18.33
N MET A 42 8.36 1.44 -17.15
CA MET A 42 7.94 2.67 -16.47
C MET A 42 9.12 3.38 -15.78
N THR A 43 10.18 2.66 -15.41
CA THR A 43 11.35 3.22 -14.71
C THR A 43 12.59 3.33 -15.61
N ASP A 44 13.25 2.21 -15.90
CA ASP A 44 14.60 2.17 -16.47
C ASP A 44 14.61 2.32 -18.00
N LEU A 45 13.60 1.77 -18.67
CA LEU A 45 13.44 1.80 -20.13
C LEU A 45 12.41 2.83 -20.59
N CYS A 46 12.06 3.81 -19.74
CA CYS A 46 11.02 4.80 -20.02
C CYS A 46 11.32 5.72 -21.22
N TYR A 47 12.57 5.78 -21.66
CA TYR A 47 12.99 6.56 -22.83
C TYR A 47 12.87 5.80 -24.16
N GLU A 48 12.56 4.49 -24.13
CA GLU A 48 12.37 3.72 -25.36
C GLU A 48 11.08 4.15 -26.08
N PRO A 49 11.11 4.31 -27.41
CA PRO A 49 9.98 4.83 -28.17
C PRO A 49 8.75 3.90 -28.14
N ASP A 50 8.94 2.63 -27.77
CA ASP A 50 7.88 1.64 -27.63
C ASP A 50 7.51 1.34 -26.16
N ALA A 51 8.13 2.00 -25.17
CA ALA A 51 7.97 1.70 -23.74
C ALA A 51 6.51 1.59 -23.31
N GLU A 52 5.70 2.60 -23.60
CA GLU A 52 4.27 2.61 -23.26
C GLU A 52 3.51 1.43 -23.89
N SER A 53 3.81 1.12 -25.16
CA SER A 53 3.16 0.01 -25.87
C SER A 53 3.56 -1.36 -25.29
N GLN A 54 4.80 -1.48 -24.80
CA GLN A 54 5.28 -2.69 -24.13
C GLN A 54 4.64 -2.89 -22.76
N CYS A 55 4.43 -1.80 -21.99
CA CYS A 55 3.67 -1.84 -20.75
C CYS A 55 2.23 -2.34 -21.00
N GLU A 56 1.51 -1.71 -21.93
CA GLU A 56 0.12 -2.06 -22.25
C GLU A 56 0.00 -3.51 -22.73
N LEU A 57 0.93 -3.97 -23.59
CA LEU A 57 0.93 -5.35 -24.08
C LEU A 57 1.18 -6.36 -22.95
N SER A 58 2.16 -6.09 -22.10
CA SER A 58 2.54 -6.97 -21.00
C SER A 58 1.40 -7.09 -19.98
N LEU A 59 0.82 -5.95 -19.57
CA LEU A 59 -0.25 -5.93 -18.58
C LEU A 59 -1.58 -6.48 -19.13
N LYS A 60 -1.87 -6.29 -20.42
CA LYS A 60 -2.99 -6.97 -21.07
C LYS A 60 -2.82 -8.49 -21.03
N THR A 61 -1.59 -8.98 -21.21
CA THR A 61 -1.30 -10.41 -21.12
C THR A 61 -1.46 -10.90 -19.69
N ALA A 62 -0.94 -10.18 -18.69
CA ALA A 62 -1.13 -10.48 -17.27
C ALA A 62 -2.62 -10.60 -16.89
N LEU A 63 -3.45 -9.62 -17.27
CA LEU A 63 -4.89 -9.66 -17.04
C LEU A 63 -5.60 -10.84 -17.70
N SER A 64 -5.11 -11.29 -18.86
CA SER A 64 -5.72 -12.45 -19.54
C SER A 64 -5.42 -13.78 -18.85
N LEU A 65 -4.37 -13.82 -18.03
CA LEU A 65 -3.97 -14.98 -17.22
C LEU A 65 -4.64 -14.95 -15.84
N ASP A 66 -5.01 -13.77 -15.38
CA ASP A 66 -5.68 -13.50 -14.11
C ASP A 66 -7.11 -14.03 -14.13
N ASP A 67 -7.35 -15.07 -13.33
CA ASP A 67 -8.66 -15.67 -13.13
C ASP A 67 -9.01 -15.57 -11.65
N VAL A 68 -10.08 -14.83 -11.34
CA VAL A 68 -10.56 -14.54 -9.99
C VAL A 68 -10.85 -15.81 -9.19
N HIS A 69 -11.14 -16.94 -9.87
CA HIS A 69 -11.45 -18.20 -9.20
C HIS A 69 -10.23 -19.07 -8.89
N THR A 70 -9.05 -18.77 -9.47
CA THR A 70 -7.86 -19.62 -9.34
C THR A 70 -6.58 -18.88 -8.94
N SER A 71 -6.46 -17.57 -9.23
CA SER A 71 -5.27 -16.75 -8.96
C SER A 71 -5.67 -15.31 -8.65
N SER A 72 -6.23 -15.06 -7.46
CA SER A 72 -6.64 -13.72 -7.01
C SER A 72 -5.43 -12.87 -6.56
N GLN A 73 -4.51 -12.55 -7.46
CA GLN A 73 -3.29 -11.77 -7.17
C GLN A 73 -3.50 -10.28 -7.47
N PRO A 74 -3.22 -9.34 -6.55
CA PRO A 74 -3.44 -7.92 -6.79
C PRO A 74 -2.45 -7.28 -7.76
N ASP A 75 -1.35 -7.96 -8.11
CA ASP A 75 -0.18 -7.44 -8.82
C ASP A 75 -0.53 -6.78 -10.15
N ALA A 76 -1.18 -7.51 -11.06
CA ALA A 76 -1.51 -6.99 -12.39
C ALA A 76 -2.40 -5.74 -12.31
N LEU A 77 -3.37 -5.73 -11.38
CA LEU A 77 -4.27 -4.58 -11.20
C LEU A 77 -3.52 -3.37 -10.64
N GLN A 78 -2.66 -3.57 -9.64
CA GLN A 78 -1.85 -2.48 -9.08
C GLN A 78 -0.89 -1.91 -10.13
N THR A 79 -0.19 -2.76 -10.89
CA THR A 79 0.74 -2.30 -11.93
C THR A 79 0.00 -1.57 -13.06
N ILE A 80 -1.22 -1.99 -13.42
CA ILE A 80 -2.06 -1.23 -14.37
C ILE A 80 -2.46 0.12 -13.80
N ALA A 81 -2.86 0.19 -12.53
CA ALA A 81 -3.16 1.47 -11.90
C ALA A 81 -1.95 2.42 -11.95
N ASN A 82 -0.76 1.91 -11.63
CA ASN A 82 0.48 2.68 -11.70
C ASN A 82 0.76 3.20 -13.12
N LEU A 83 0.57 2.35 -14.15
CA LEU A 83 0.66 2.79 -15.55
C LEU A 83 -0.36 3.88 -15.88
N ARG A 84 -1.60 3.75 -15.43
CA ARG A 84 -2.67 4.74 -15.67
C ARG A 84 -2.34 6.07 -14.99
N LEU A 85 -1.81 6.06 -13.77
CA LEU A 85 -1.33 7.27 -13.09
C LEU A 85 -0.19 7.93 -13.89
N SER A 86 0.81 7.15 -14.32
CA SER A 86 1.93 7.63 -15.14
C SER A 86 1.50 8.23 -16.49
N GLN A 87 0.37 7.79 -17.04
CA GLN A 87 -0.23 8.32 -18.27
C GLN A 87 -1.14 9.55 -18.05
N ASN A 88 -1.22 10.10 -16.83
CA ASN A 88 -2.20 11.11 -16.43
C ASN A 88 -3.67 10.67 -16.61
N ARG A 89 -3.93 9.36 -16.45
CA ARG A 89 -5.26 8.74 -16.52
C ARG A 89 -5.72 8.24 -15.15
N GLY A 90 -5.50 9.05 -14.11
CA GLY A 90 -5.70 8.61 -12.72
C GLY A 90 -7.14 8.22 -12.37
N VAL A 91 -8.16 8.79 -13.02
CA VAL A 91 -9.56 8.37 -12.82
C VAL A 91 -9.77 6.89 -13.20
N GLU A 92 -9.09 6.40 -14.25
CA GLU A 92 -9.12 4.98 -14.60
C GLU A 92 -8.34 4.12 -13.60
N ALA A 93 -7.26 4.66 -13.03
CA ALA A 93 -6.42 3.95 -12.05
C ALA A 93 -7.19 3.57 -10.78
N VAL A 94 -8.12 4.43 -10.35
CA VAL A 94 -8.94 4.24 -9.13
C VAL A 94 -9.66 2.89 -9.15
N ASP A 95 -10.32 2.54 -10.25
CA ASP A 95 -11.08 1.30 -10.33
C ASP A 95 -10.14 0.08 -10.27
N TYR A 96 -8.96 0.15 -10.90
CA TYR A 96 -7.95 -0.90 -10.81
C TYR A 96 -7.42 -1.06 -9.38
N MET A 97 -7.11 0.04 -8.69
CA MET A 97 -6.65 0.01 -7.30
C MET A 97 -7.71 -0.56 -6.35
N LEU A 98 -8.97 -0.12 -6.46
CA LEU A 98 -10.05 -0.64 -5.63
C LEU A 98 -10.25 -2.15 -5.85
N ASN A 99 -10.18 -2.62 -7.10
CA ASN A 99 -10.24 -4.06 -7.38
C ASN A 99 -9.02 -4.81 -6.85
N ALA A 100 -7.81 -4.24 -6.90
CA ALA A 100 -6.61 -4.82 -6.30
C ALA A 100 -6.78 -4.97 -4.79
N TYR A 101 -7.30 -3.93 -4.13
CA TYR A 101 -7.55 -3.91 -2.70
C TYR A 101 -8.57 -4.96 -2.27
N GLN A 102 -9.67 -5.16 -3.00
CA GLN A 102 -10.64 -6.22 -2.67
C GLN A 102 -10.01 -7.61 -2.54
N ARG A 103 -8.92 -7.89 -3.27
CA ARG A 103 -8.21 -9.18 -3.22
C ARG A 103 -7.41 -9.40 -1.94
N MET A 104 -7.07 -8.32 -1.25
CA MET A 104 -6.26 -8.33 -0.01
C MET A 104 -7.03 -7.77 1.21
N LYS A 105 -8.26 -7.27 1.00
CA LYS A 105 -9.05 -6.53 1.99
C LYS A 105 -9.16 -7.24 3.33
N LEU A 106 -9.54 -8.53 3.34
CA LEU A 106 -9.77 -9.28 4.58
C LEU A 106 -8.51 -9.34 5.46
N GLY A 107 -7.35 -9.69 4.88
CA GLY A 107 -6.10 -9.75 5.63
C GLY A 107 -5.62 -8.38 6.08
N VAL A 108 -5.79 -7.36 5.22
CA VAL A 108 -5.42 -5.98 5.54
C VAL A 108 -6.27 -5.45 6.69
N GLU A 109 -7.59 -5.65 6.66
CA GLU A 109 -8.49 -5.23 7.74
C GLU A 109 -8.19 -5.96 9.04
N ALA A 110 -7.94 -7.28 8.99
CA ALA A 110 -7.56 -8.07 10.15
C ALA A 110 -6.33 -7.50 10.87
N LEU A 111 -5.26 -7.18 10.12
CA LEU A 111 -4.05 -6.59 10.69
C LEU A 111 -4.24 -5.12 11.12
N SER A 112 -4.95 -4.31 10.33
CA SER A 112 -5.22 -2.91 10.65
C SER A 112 -6.01 -2.75 11.96
N ASN A 113 -6.94 -3.67 12.24
CA ASN A 113 -7.68 -3.70 13.49
C ASN A 113 -6.79 -3.84 14.73
N LEU A 114 -5.65 -4.53 14.61
CA LEU A 114 -4.73 -4.77 15.75
C LEU A 114 -4.05 -3.49 16.24
N VAL A 115 -3.89 -2.50 15.35
CA VAL A 115 -3.28 -1.20 15.65
C VAL A 115 -4.32 -0.09 15.82
N GLY A 116 -5.61 -0.42 15.91
CA GLY A 116 -6.68 0.55 16.12
C GLY A 116 -7.07 1.36 14.87
N LEU A 117 -6.62 0.93 13.69
CA LEU A 117 -6.97 1.53 12.38
C LEU A 117 -8.02 0.70 11.64
N GLY A 118 -8.79 -0.08 12.40
CA GLY A 118 -9.95 -0.80 11.90
C GLY A 118 -11.12 0.11 11.56
N ARG A 119 -12.06 -0.37 10.74
CA ARG A 119 -13.36 0.29 10.63
C ARG A 119 -14.05 0.19 11.99
N ASP A 120 -14.50 1.33 12.51
CA ASP A 120 -15.48 1.35 13.59
C ASP A 120 -16.78 0.76 13.05
N ASP A 121 -16.93 -0.55 13.16
CA ASP A 121 -18.20 -1.22 12.87
C ASP A 121 -19.22 -0.81 13.94
N ASP A 122 -19.89 0.33 13.72
CA ASP A 122 -21.19 0.64 14.33
C ASP A 122 -22.24 -0.46 14.03
N ASP A 123 -21.94 -1.34 13.08
CA ASP A 123 -22.68 -2.56 12.75
C ASP A 123 -22.13 -3.81 13.48
N LYS A 124 -22.08 -3.78 14.82
CA LYS A 124 -22.11 -5.01 15.66
C LYS A 124 -23.44 -5.78 15.57
N LYS A 125 -24.07 -5.77 14.40
CA LYS A 125 -25.37 -6.38 14.11
C LYS A 125 -25.36 -7.18 12.80
N ALA A 126 -24.25 -7.80 12.43
CA ALA A 126 -24.31 -8.90 11.49
C ALA A 126 -23.24 -9.96 11.76
N MET A 127 -23.73 -11.12 12.21
CA MET A 127 -23.17 -12.47 12.06
C MET A 127 -22.53 -13.06 13.32
N VAL A 128 -23.31 -13.93 13.96
CA VAL A 128 -22.83 -14.96 14.88
C VAL A 128 -22.16 -16.04 14.02
N MET A 129 -20.96 -15.77 13.53
CA MET A 129 -19.94 -16.81 13.37
C MET A 129 -19.28 -16.94 14.74
N GLU A 130 -19.08 -18.15 15.27
CA GLU A 130 -18.32 -18.34 16.52
C GLU A 130 -16.98 -17.61 16.39
N ASP A 131 -16.62 -16.78 17.38
CA ASP A 131 -15.43 -15.91 17.33
C ASP A 131 -14.16 -16.65 16.88
N GLN A 132 -14.04 -17.94 17.21
CA GLN A 132 -12.93 -18.82 16.79
C GLN A 132 -12.89 -19.07 15.27
N ALA A 133 -14.03 -19.19 14.60
CA ALA A 133 -14.10 -19.39 13.15
C ALA A 133 -13.71 -18.12 12.39
N LYS A 134 -14.07 -16.95 12.94
CA LYS A 134 -13.64 -15.65 12.39
C LYS A 134 -12.13 -15.45 12.54
N GLU A 135 -11.60 -15.73 13.73
CA GLU A 135 -10.16 -15.62 14.03
C GLU A 135 -9.30 -16.48 13.09
N LEU A 136 -9.72 -17.72 12.80
CA LEU A 136 -8.99 -18.59 11.86
C LEU A 136 -8.97 -18.04 10.42
N VAL A 137 -10.09 -17.49 9.96
CA VAL A 137 -10.20 -16.88 8.62
C VAL A 137 -9.32 -15.63 8.53
N ASP A 138 -9.30 -14.80 9.57
CA ASP A 138 -8.49 -13.58 9.63
C ASP A 138 -6.99 -13.91 9.59
N VAL A 139 -6.56 -14.94 10.32
CA VAL A 139 -5.15 -15.41 10.33
C VAL A 139 -4.75 -15.95 8.96
N GLU A 140 -5.60 -16.77 8.33
CA GLU A 140 -5.32 -17.30 6.98
C GLU A 140 -5.23 -16.17 5.96
N ALA A 141 -6.18 -15.23 5.98
CA ALA A 141 -6.18 -14.07 5.09
C ALA A 141 -4.93 -13.21 5.28
N ALA A 142 -4.54 -12.91 6.52
CA ALA A 142 -3.32 -12.17 6.83
C ALA A 142 -2.05 -12.88 6.33
N SER A 143 -1.99 -14.21 6.45
CA SER A 143 -0.85 -15.01 5.97
C SER A 143 -0.72 -15.04 4.44
N SER A 144 -1.81 -14.75 3.72
CA SER A 144 -1.88 -14.74 2.25
C SER A 144 -1.58 -13.38 1.62
N LEU A 145 -1.34 -12.35 2.43
CA LEU A 145 -1.13 -10.99 1.94
C LEU A 145 0.12 -10.86 1.06
N PRO A 146 0.10 -9.96 0.07
CA PRO A 146 1.32 -9.53 -0.61
C PRO A 146 2.36 -8.99 0.38
N GLY A 147 3.64 -9.02 0.03
CA GLY A 147 4.72 -8.56 0.92
C GLY A 147 4.63 -7.07 1.29
N PHE A 148 5.40 -6.68 2.31
CA PHE A 148 5.43 -5.33 2.88
C PHE A 148 5.54 -4.23 1.80
N GLU A 149 6.56 -4.29 0.95
CA GLU A 149 6.81 -3.29 -0.10
C GLU A 149 5.64 -3.13 -1.07
N PHE A 150 5.00 -4.23 -1.47
CA PHE A 150 3.84 -4.20 -2.37
C PHE A 150 2.66 -3.45 -1.73
N ARG A 151 2.40 -3.71 -0.44
CA ARG A 151 1.32 -3.04 0.29
C ARG A 151 1.66 -1.57 0.56
N CYS A 152 2.93 -1.24 0.82
CA CYS A 152 3.40 0.14 0.97
C CYS A 152 3.19 0.92 -0.34
N GLN A 153 3.62 0.36 -1.47
CA GLN A 153 3.40 0.94 -2.79
C GLN A 153 1.90 1.09 -3.09
N SER A 154 1.07 0.10 -2.73
CA SER A 154 -0.39 0.20 -2.87
C SER A 154 -0.96 1.42 -2.14
N ALA A 155 -0.50 1.67 -0.91
CA ALA A 155 -0.97 2.80 -0.11
C ALA A 155 -0.61 4.14 -0.74
N LYS A 156 0.60 4.27 -1.30
CA LYS A 156 1.06 5.46 -2.05
C LYS A 156 0.19 5.71 -3.28
N LEU A 157 -0.07 4.67 -4.09
CA LEU A 157 -0.94 4.77 -5.27
C LEU A 157 -2.38 5.14 -4.90
N PHE A 158 -2.88 4.68 -3.75
CA PHE A 158 -4.20 5.09 -3.26
C PHE A 158 -4.27 6.56 -2.87
N LEU A 159 -3.23 7.11 -2.23
CA LEU A 159 -3.16 8.54 -1.91
C LEU A 159 -3.09 9.39 -3.19
N GLU A 160 -2.33 8.94 -4.20
CA GLU A 160 -2.29 9.60 -5.50
C GLU A 160 -3.66 9.55 -6.20
N CYS A 161 -4.32 8.38 -6.20
CA CYS A 161 -5.69 8.24 -6.72
C CYS A 161 -6.68 9.19 -6.02
N ALA A 162 -6.58 9.34 -4.70
CA ALA A 162 -7.42 10.26 -3.93
C ALA A 162 -7.15 11.73 -4.34
N SER A 163 -5.89 12.11 -4.50
CA SER A 163 -5.50 13.46 -4.96
C SER A 163 -6.05 13.78 -6.36
N VAL A 164 -5.97 12.83 -7.30
CA VAL A 164 -6.51 13.03 -8.67
C VAL A 164 -8.03 13.27 -8.65
N LEU A 165 -8.74 12.57 -7.77
CA LEU A 165 -10.20 12.75 -7.61
C LEU A 165 -10.54 14.10 -6.95
N GLU A 166 -9.68 14.62 -6.08
CA GLU A 166 -9.82 15.95 -5.50
C GLU A 166 -9.62 17.05 -6.54
N ASP A 167 -8.55 16.98 -7.34
CA ASP A 167 -8.27 17.95 -8.40
C ASP A 167 -9.39 18.00 -9.45
N SER A 168 -9.98 16.84 -9.74
CA SER A 168 -11.13 16.72 -10.64
C SER A 168 -12.37 17.48 -10.12
N LYS A 169 -12.52 17.67 -8.80
CA LYS A 169 -13.58 18.51 -8.21
C LYS A 169 -13.30 20.00 -8.42
N ASN A 170 -12.05 20.41 -8.30
CA ASN A 170 -11.63 21.82 -8.37
C ASN A 170 -11.53 22.36 -9.81
N GLY A 171 -11.40 21.49 -10.82
CA GLY A 171 -11.26 21.87 -12.23
C GLY A 171 -12.57 22.17 -12.99
N ASP A 172 -13.73 21.73 -12.53
CA ASP A 172 -15.00 21.78 -13.29
C ASP A 172 -15.87 23.04 -13.03
N GLY A 173 -15.20 24.19 -12.89
CA GLY A 173 -15.83 25.45 -12.46
C GLY A 173 -16.77 26.14 -13.44
N ASN A 174 -17.50 25.45 -14.34
CA ASN A 174 -18.41 26.16 -15.26
C ASN A 174 -19.61 25.42 -15.90
N ASP A 175 -19.94 24.16 -15.58
CA ASP A 175 -21.10 23.48 -16.23
C ASP A 175 -22.17 23.02 -15.21
N GLU A 176 -23.01 23.97 -14.79
CA GLU A 176 -24.07 23.81 -13.77
C GLU A 176 -25.23 22.84 -14.13
N ASN A 177 -25.21 22.13 -15.26
CA ASN A 177 -26.40 21.41 -15.74
C ASN A 177 -26.24 19.91 -16.01
N ASN A 178 -25.09 19.29 -15.70
CA ASN A 178 -24.90 17.84 -15.87
C ASN A 178 -24.01 17.15 -14.80
N GLY A 179 -23.54 17.87 -13.77
CA GLY A 179 -22.43 17.45 -12.90
C GLY A 179 -22.74 16.77 -11.55
N ASN A 180 -24.02 16.55 -11.19
CA ASN A 180 -24.34 16.15 -9.80
C ASN A 180 -24.05 14.68 -9.47
N GLU A 181 -24.25 13.74 -10.41
CA GLU A 181 -24.05 12.30 -10.15
C GLU A 181 -22.56 11.92 -10.14
N ASN A 182 -21.78 12.38 -11.13
CA ASN A 182 -20.34 12.08 -11.22
C ASN A 182 -19.53 12.71 -10.08
N SER A 183 -19.88 13.91 -9.61
CA SER A 183 -19.21 14.56 -8.49
C SER A 183 -19.43 13.79 -7.17
N SER A 184 -20.64 13.26 -6.96
CA SER A 184 -20.96 12.42 -5.81
C SER A 184 -20.26 11.06 -5.86
N GLU A 185 -20.14 10.45 -7.04
CA GLU A 185 -19.42 9.18 -7.21
C GLU A 185 -17.91 9.34 -6.97
N ASN A 186 -17.30 10.39 -7.53
CA ASN A 186 -15.87 10.68 -7.33
C ASN A 186 -15.54 10.98 -5.86
N ALA A 187 -16.43 11.65 -5.13
CA ALA A 187 -16.25 11.86 -3.68
C ALA A 187 -16.22 10.53 -2.91
N LYS A 188 -17.14 9.60 -3.20
CA LYS A 188 -17.16 8.27 -2.57
C LYS A 188 -15.92 7.46 -2.94
N LYS A 189 -15.48 7.53 -4.19
CA LYS A 189 -14.26 6.85 -4.63
C LYS A 189 -13.02 7.43 -3.93
N GLN A 190 -12.97 8.75 -3.73
CA GLN A 190 -11.91 9.42 -2.99
C GLN A 190 -11.86 8.93 -1.53
N GLU A 191 -12.99 8.95 -0.84
CA GLU A 191 -13.13 8.43 0.53
C GLU A 191 -12.67 6.96 0.61
N ALA A 192 -13.09 6.12 -0.34
CA ALA A 192 -12.69 4.72 -0.38
C ALA A 192 -11.19 4.54 -0.65
N CYS A 193 -10.56 5.39 -1.47
CA CYS A 193 -9.12 5.37 -1.69
C CYS A 193 -8.35 5.72 -0.40
N ILE A 194 -8.79 6.75 0.32
CA ILE A 194 -8.16 7.17 1.57
C ILE A 194 -8.33 6.09 2.63
N GLU A 195 -9.53 5.53 2.78
CA GLU A 195 -9.81 4.43 3.71
C GLU A 195 -8.91 3.21 3.41
N ALA A 196 -8.84 2.79 2.15
CA ALA A 196 -7.99 1.68 1.74
C ALA A 196 -6.50 1.96 2.02
N SER A 197 -6.04 3.20 1.85
CA SER A 197 -4.68 3.61 2.19
C SER A 197 -4.41 3.50 3.69
N ILE A 198 -5.30 4.04 4.54
CA ILE A 198 -5.19 3.94 6.00
C ILE A 198 -5.15 2.47 6.44
N GLN A 199 -6.03 1.63 5.89
CA GLN A 199 -6.08 0.20 6.25
C GLN A 199 -4.81 -0.54 5.81
N LEU A 200 -4.29 -0.27 4.60
CA LEU A 200 -3.02 -0.84 4.14
C LEU A 200 -1.86 -0.42 5.05
N LEU A 201 -1.77 0.87 5.39
CA LEU A 201 -0.76 1.40 6.30
C LEU A 201 -0.90 0.82 7.72
N GLY A 202 -2.13 0.64 8.22
CA GLY A 202 -2.37 -0.04 9.49
C GLY A 202 -1.92 -1.50 9.47
N SER A 203 -2.11 -2.21 8.35
CA SER A 203 -1.59 -3.57 8.20
C SER A 203 -0.05 -3.62 8.19
N LEU A 204 0.60 -2.61 7.62
CA LEU A 204 2.06 -2.49 7.62
C LEU A 204 2.57 -2.15 9.01
N LEU A 205 1.90 -1.24 9.71
CA LEU A 205 2.23 -0.85 11.07
C LEU A 205 2.10 -2.02 12.04
N SER A 206 1.10 -2.89 11.86
CA SER A 206 0.96 -4.12 12.64
C SER A 206 2.07 -5.15 12.36
N GLU A 207 2.66 -5.12 11.17
CA GLU A 207 3.75 -6.04 10.78
C GLU A 207 5.12 -5.51 11.24
N ASN A 208 5.37 -4.21 11.06
CA ASN A 208 6.60 -3.54 11.44
C ASN A 208 6.34 -2.04 11.72
N ASP A 209 6.46 -1.64 12.98
CA ASP A 209 6.27 -0.26 13.44
C ASP A 209 7.56 0.57 13.44
N GLU A 210 8.69 0.02 12.99
CA GLU A 210 9.98 0.72 12.92
C GLU A 210 10.20 1.44 11.58
N VAL A 211 9.24 1.40 10.66
CA VAL A 211 9.35 2.04 9.33
C VAL A 211 8.76 3.46 9.36
N VAL A 212 9.64 4.46 9.37
CA VAL A 212 9.27 5.90 9.40
C VAL A 212 8.27 6.27 8.32
N GLU A 213 8.45 5.74 7.11
CA GLU A 213 7.60 6.03 5.95
C GLU A 213 6.13 5.68 6.23
N VAL A 214 5.85 4.59 6.94
CA VAL A 214 4.46 4.18 7.27
C VAL A 214 3.79 5.21 8.17
N TRP A 215 4.50 5.69 9.20
CA TRP A 215 4.01 6.74 10.10
C TRP A 215 3.78 8.06 9.36
N TYR A 216 4.73 8.46 8.50
CA TYR A 216 4.57 9.66 7.68
C TYR A 216 3.34 9.60 6.76
N LEU A 217 3.18 8.48 6.05
CA LEU A 217 2.07 8.27 5.12
C LEU A 217 0.71 8.19 5.84
N LEU A 218 0.65 7.67 7.07
CA LEU A 218 -0.59 7.72 7.87
C LEU A 218 -1.01 9.16 8.15
N GLY A 219 -0.07 10.02 8.54
CA GLY A 219 -0.38 11.43 8.75
C GLY A 219 -0.90 12.11 7.48
N VAL A 220 -0.30 11.79 6.32
CA VAL A 220 -0.79 12.27 5.01
C VAL A 220 -2.20 11.76 4.72
N ALA A 221 -2.48 10.47 4.96
CA ALA A 221 -3.79 9.87 4.72
C ALA A 221 -4.89 10.50 5.59
N PHE A 222 -4.61 10.77 6.87
CA PHE A 222 -5.56 11.44 7.76
C PHE A 222 -5.81 12.90 7.40
N MET A 223 -4.83 13.60 6.84
CA MET A 223 -5.05 14.94 6.28
C MET A 223 -5.82 14.93 4.97
N ALA A 224 -5.65 13.89 4.15
CA ALA A 224 -6.42 13.71 2.92
C ALA A 224 -7.88 13.32 3.17
N ALA A 225 -8.22 12.82 4.36
CA ALA A 225 -9.58 12.45 4.74
C ALA A 225 -10.57 13.63 4.60
N THR A 226 -11.85 13.31 4.42
CA THR A 226 -12.92 14.30 4.32
C THR A 226 -13.99 14.04 5.39
N PRO A 227 -14.10 14.90 6.44
CA PRO A 227 -13.22 16.02 6.77
C PRO A 227 -11.82 15.55 7.19
N PRO A 228 -10.78 16.41 7.08
CA PRO A 228 -9.44 16.09 7.55
C PRO A 228 -9.42 15.81 9.06
N ASN A 229 -8.64 14.81 9.47
CA ASN A 229 -8.42 14.51 10.89
C ASN A 229 -7.04 15.02 11.33
N SER A 230 -7.02 16.30 11.72
CA SER A 230 -5.81 17.02 12.14
C SER A 230 -5.15 16.43 13.40
N ASP A 231 -5.93 15.88 14.33
CA ASP A 231 -5.41 15.29 15.57
C ASP A 231 -4.65 13.99 15.29
N GLU A 232 -5.25 13.08 14.50
CA GLU A 232 -4.56 11.84 14.09
C GLU A 232 -3.36 12.16 13.21
N ALA A 233 -3.50 13.07 12.25
CA ALA A 233 -2.38 13.47 11.40
C ALA A 233 -1.18 13.97 12.21
N ARG A 234 -1.43 14.84 13.20
CA ARG A 234 -0.41 15.33 14.14
C ARG A 234 0.24 14.17 14.89
N PHE A 235 -0.54 13.25 15.45
CA PHE A 235 -0.02 12.10 16.19
C PHE A 235 0.95 11.26 15.35
N TYR A 236 0.56 10.90 14.12
CA TYR A 236 1.39 10.06 13.24
C TYR A 236 2.67 10.78 12.78
N TRP A 237 2.60 12.09 12.50
CA TRP A 237 3.77 12.89 12.15
C TRP A 237 4.73 13.15 13.32
N GLU A 238 4.21 13.37 14.52
CA GLU A 238 5.05 13.47 15.73
C GLU A 238 5.81 12.16 15.99
N LYS A 239 5.18 11.00 15.72
CA LYS A 239 5.84 9.70 15.79
C LYS A 239 6.92 9.51 14.74
N ALA A 240 6.65 9.88 13.49
CA ALA A 240 7.66 9.88 12.43
C ALA A 240 8.87 10.78 12.79
N LEU A 241 8.63 11.95 13.37
CA LEU A 241 9.69 12.85 13.86
C LEU A 241 10.51 12.23 14.99
N GLU A 242 9.87 11.58 15.97
CA GLU A 242 10.56 10.90 17.07
C GLU A 242 11.56 9.86 16.51
N MET A 243 11.14 9.10 15.50
CA MET A 243 11.98 8.09 14.86
C MET A 243 13.12 8.72 14.05
N LEU A 244 12.86 9.78 13.27
CA LEU A 244 13.90 10.48 12.52
C LEU A 244 14.94 11.13 13.43
N HIS A 245 14.51 11.71 14.57
CA HIS A 245 15.45 12.24 15.56
C HIS A 245 16.35 11.15 16.14
N LYS A 246 15.82 9.95 16.38
CA LYS A 246 16.63 8.81 16.81
C LYS A 246 17.65 8.39 15.74
N VAL A 247 17.25 8.28 14.48
CA VAL A 247 18.17 7.99 13.36
C VAL A 247 19.25 9.06 13.24
N LYS A 248 18.88 10.33 13.37
CA LYS A 248 19.80 11.47 13.39
C LYS A 248 20.86 11.32 14.47
N GLU A 249 20.45 11.05 15.71
CA GLU A 249 21.38 10.86 16.84
C GLU A 249 22.33 9.67 16.63
N GLU A 250 21.85 8.58 16.03
CA GLU A 250 22.66 7.40 15.73
C GLU A 250 23.72 7.70 14.64
N LEU A 251 23.34 8.42 13.58
CA LEU A 251 24.26 8.87 12.54
C LEU A 251 25.31 9.84 13.09
N GLU A 252 24.91 10.79 13.93
CA GLU A 252 25.82 11.73 14.59
C GLU A 252 26.85 11.01 15.48
N GLN A 253 26.43 9.97 16.20
CA GLN A 253 27.33 9.13 17.01
C GLN A 253 28.29 8.33 16.14
N ALA A 254 27.83 7.76 15.02
CA ALA A 254 28.65 7.00 14.10
C ALA A 254 29.78 7.85 13.49
N MET A 255 29.52 9.13 13.18
CA MET A 255 30.53 10.06 12.66
C MET A 255 31.69 10.31 13.63
N THR A 256 31.51 10.14 14.94
CA THR A 256 32.61 10.28 15.92
C THR A 256 33.60 9.10 15.91
N GLY A 257 33.29 8.03 15.17
CA GLY A 257 34.03 6.75 15.12
C GLY A 257 35.12 6.63 14.05
N GLY A 258 35.24 7.58 13.11
CA GLY A 258 36.40 7.76 12.23
C GLY A 258 36.47 6.94 10.92
N ASP A 259 35.50 6.07 10.61
CA ASP A 259 35.37 5.42 9.30
C ASP A 259 33.98 5.74 8.70
N GLY A 260 33.93 6.27 7.47
CA GLY A 260 32.66 6.53 6.74
C GLY A 260 32.06 7.94 6.84
N GLU A 261 32.86 8.97 7.15
CA GLU A 261 32.39 10.35 7.39
C GLU A 261 31.56 10.96 6.25
N GLU A 262 31.91 10.71 4.98
CA GLU A 262 31.23 11.33 3.82
C GLU A 262 29.84 10.73 3.56
N GLU A 263 29.70 9.40 3.58
CA GLU A 263 28.41 8.70 3.41
C GLU A 263 27.44 8.99 4.58
N SER A 264 27.99 9.03 5.81
CA SER A 264 27.20 9.38 7.00
C SER A 264 26.70 10.83 6.96
N GLN A 265 27.45 11.73 6.33
CA GLN A 265 27.07 13.14 6.21
C GLN A 265 25.96 13.36 5.17
N GLU A 266 25.96 12.62 4.06
CA GLU A 266 24.88 12.66 3.07
C GLU A 266 23.56 12.15 3.68
N GLN A 267 23.59 10.98 4.33
CA GLN A 267 22.44 10.40 5.02
C GLN A 267 21.91 11.33 6.13
N LEU A 268 22.80 11.99 6.89
CA LEU A 268 22.38 12.95 7.91
C LEU A 268 21.64 14.13 7.29
N SER A 269 22.15 14.67 6.18
CA SER A 269 21.51 15.78 5.47
C SER A 269 20.12 15.40 4.94
N GLU A 270 19.95 14.16 4.48
CA GLU A 270 18.64 13.65 4.07
C GLU A 270 17.65 13.58 5.24
N VAL A 271 18.09 13.03 6.38
CA VAL A 271 17.27 12.95 7.59
C VAL A 271 16.90 14.34 8.11
N GLU A 272 17.83 15.31 8.07
CA GLU A 272 17.54 16.70 8.45
C GLU A 272 16.48 17.33 7.55
N CYS A 273 16.57 17.11 6.23
CA CYS A 273 15.56 17.60 5.28
C CYS A 273 14.18 16.97 5.55
N GLN A 274 14.12 15.67 5.82
CA GLN A 274 12.86 15.00 6.18
C GLN A 274 12.27 15.53 7.49
N ILE A 275 13.10 15.82 8.49
CA ILE A 275 12.66 16.44 9.76
C ILE A 275 12.07 17.83 9.49
N GLU A 276 12.72 18.65 8.66
CA GLU A 276 12.21 19.97 8.30
C GLU A 276 10.84 19.89 7.62
N GLU A 277 10.68 18.98 6.65
CA GLU A 277 9.41 18.77 5.94
C GLU A 277 8.26 18.42 6.89
N ILE A 278 8.47 17.49 7.83
CA ILE A 278 7.40 17.12 8.78
C ILE A 278 7.07 18.27 9.74
N ASN A 279 8.07 19.04 10.15
CA ASN A 279 7.83 20.22 10.99
C ASN A 279 6.98 21.27 10.27
N GLU A 280 7.20 21.51 8.97
CA GLU A 280 6.37 22.40 8.16
C GLU A 280 4.91 21.92 8.15
N LYS A 281 4.68 20.64 7.90
CA LYS A 281 3.33 20.04 7.94
C LYS A 281 2.65 20.18 9.30
N LEU A 282 3.38 20.00 10.40
CA LEU A 282 2.84 20.18 11.75
C LEU A 282 2.45 21.63 12.04
N VAL A 283 3.21 22.59 11.52
CA VAL A 283 2.87 24.02 11.61
C VAL A 283 1.57 24.30 10.85
N GLU A 284 1.43 23.79 9.63
CA GLU A 284 0.22 23.93 8.81
C GLU A 284 -1.02 23.38 9.54
N VAL A 285 -0.92 22.19 10.13
CA VAL A 285 -2.02 21.60 10.93
C VAL A 285 -2.37 22.48 12.13
N GLY A 286 -1.38 23.02 12.83
CA GLY A 286 -1.60 23.94 13.94
C GLY A 286 -2.26 25.26 13.54
N GLU A 287 -2.14 25.69 12.28
CA GLU A 287 -2.87 26.83 11.73
C GLU A 287 -4.33 26.49 11.40
N ILE A 288 -4.57 25.30 10.83
CA ILE A 288 -5.93 24.80 10.54
C ILE A 288 -6.77 24.71 11.82
N ASP A 289 -6.21 24.12 12.89
CA ASP A 289 -6.90 23.99 14.17
C ASP A 289 -7.28 25.34 14.78
N ARG A 290 -6.37 26.33 14.69
CA ARG A 290 -6.62 27.70 15.15
C ARG A 290 -7.74 28.38 14.37
N CYS A 291 -7.73 28.27 13.04
CA CYS A 291 -8.79 28.79 12.19
C CYS A 291 -10.16 28.16 12.51
N ASN A 292 -10.20 26.84 12.75
CA ASN A 292 -11.44 26.13 13.07
C ASN A 292 -12.00 26.56 14.44
N MET A 293 -11.14 26.81 15.44
CA MET A 293 -11.55 27.32 16.76
C MET A 293 -12.06 28.77 16.73
N GLU A 294 -11.60 29.60 15.80
CA GLU A 294 -12.06 30.99 15.66
C GLU A 294 -13.40 31.13 14.90
N GLN A 295 -13.81 30.09 14.16
CA GLN A 295 -15.04 30.08 13.35
C GLN A 295 -16.23 29.36 14.02
N GLY A 296 -16.01 28.60 15.09
CA GLY A 296 -17.04 27.90 15.88
C GLY A 296 -17.56 28.70 17.06
#